data_AF-A0ABD5QVS5-F1
#
_entry.id   AF-A0ABD5QVS5-F1
#
_cell.length_a   1.000
_cell.length_b   1.000
_cell.length_c   1.000
_cell.angle_alpha   90.00
_cell.angle_beta   90.00
_cell.angle_gamma   90.00
#
_symmetry.space_group_name_H-M   'P 1'
#
loop_
_entity.id
_entity.type
_entity.pdbx_description
1 polymer ?
#
loop_
_entity_poly.entity_id
_entity_poly.type
_entity_poly.pdbx_seq_one_letter_code
_entity_poly.pdbx_strand_id
1 'polypeptide(L)'
;MSVDLSWSVEREEGVRFVACRVHNAAAVPRRVRVRSRIEEPVLPPRRAGVPEEGWDSTGVTLRLDPDERRGVGFAVVAPADEPVPEPPVEIADATPIDDSDPVTDADSPAVTADEAVRSLGDHRPPRDALVGSERAGPSVVDGEGVETRATGERGRIEDADACVDDESVERNTEPPSDGDAESSSDEDVASPADDASPPPADDDSDDVAERRALRSQSGDPNVVSTEPDAFEDRLERVERRLERAERLTDADLGTATEEVQRLDGVSAASTLADRIAEDATALRRLSERASSLAARAEATDVPIDALERLA
;
A
#
# COMPACT_ATOMS: atom_id res chain seq x y z
N MET A 1 18.67 19.30 19.87
CA MET A 1 17.71 18.36 19.27
C MET A 1 17.38 18.91 17.90
N SER A 2 17.76 18.22 16.84
CA SER A 2 17.54 18.65 15.43
C SER A 2 16.46 17.79 14.77
N VAL A 3 15.43 17.42 15.55
CA VAL A 3 14.30 16.64 15.05
C VAL A 3 13.06 17.51 15.20
N ASP A 4 12.39 17.76 14.09
CA ASP A 4 11.18 18.58 14.02
C ASP A 4 9.95 17.68 13.94
N LEU A 5 8.87 18.09 14.62
CA LEU A 5 7.59 17.37 14.66
C LEU A 5 6.46 18.32 14.30
N SER A 6 5.64 17.94 13.32
CA SER A 6 4.36 18.59 13.01
C SER A 6 3.24 17.57 13.01
N TRP A 7 2.03 17.94 13.41
CA TRP A 7 0.90 17.02 13.52
C TRP A 7 -0.43 17.65 13.09
N SER A 8 -1.37 16.79 12.69
CA SER A 8 -2.79 17.09 12.53
C SER A 8 -3.62 15.99 13.20
N VAL A 9 -4.81 16.36 13.65
CA VAL A 9 -5.77 15.42 14.26
C VAL A 9 -7.11 15.60 13.59
N GLU A 10 -7.67 14.51 13.09
CA GLU A 10 -9.02 14.42 12.54
C GLU A 10 -9.87 13.56 13.46
N ARG A 11 -11.17 13.86 13.57
CA ARG A 11 -12.10 13.14 14.45
C ARG A 11 -13.26 12.60 13.62
N GLU A 12 -13.58 11.33 13.79
CA GLU A 12 -14.66 10.65 13.09
C GLU A 12 -15.25 9.56 13.99
N GLU A 13 -16.56 9.60 14.26
CA GLU A 13 -17.30 8.54 14.98
C GLU A 13 -16.67 8.02 16.31
N GLY A 14 -16.00 8.88 17.10
CA GLY A 14 -15.33 8.46 18.34
C GLY A 14 -13.95 7.82 18.12
N VAL A 15 -13.41 7.95 16.91
CA VAL A 15 -12.04 7.65 16.52
C VAL A 15 -11.32 8.96 16.22
N ARG A 16 -10.08 9.06 16.67
CA ARG A 16 -9.19 10.18 16.39
C ARG A 16 -8.07 9.68 15.48
N PHE A 17 -7.94 10.25 14.29
CA PHE A 17 -6.85 9.97 13.37
C PHE A 17 -5.76 11.03 13.58
N VAL A 18 -4.60 10.59 14.03
CA VAL A 18 -3.44 11.45 14.25
C VAL A 18 -2.44 11.21 13.14
N ALA A 19 -2.15 12.25 12.36
CA ALA A 19 -1.06 12.24 11.40
C ALA A 19 0.06 13.13 11.91
N CYS A 20 1.29 12.63 11.92
CA CYS A 20 2.47 13.40 12.28
C CYS A 20 3.58 13.23 11.25
N ARG A 21 4.38 14.28 11.09
CA ARG A 21 5.55 14.31 10.21
C ARG A 21 6.76 14.59 11.09
N VAL A 22 7.73 13.69 11.03
CA VAL A 22 9.00 13.77 11.75
C VAL A 22 10.10 14.08 10.73
N HIS A 23 10.94 15.08 11.01
CA HIS A 23 12.09 15.42 10.18
C HIS A 23 13.36 15.33 10.99
N ASN A 24 14.34 14.54 10.55
CA ASN A 24 15.68 14.53 11.12
C ASN A 24 16.57 15.54 10.39
N ALA A 25 16.68 16.78 10.88
CA ALA A 25 17.56 17.80 10.30
C ALA A 25 19.05 17.59 10.64
N ALA A 26 19.42 16.51 11.34
CA ALA A 26 20.81 16.19 11.63
C ALA A 26 21.49 15.49 10.45
N ALA A 27 22.80 15.64 10.35
CA ALA A 27 23.64 14.95 9.34
C ALA A 27 23.96 13.48 9.72
N VAL A 28 23.30 12.92 10.73
CA VAL A 28 23.52 11.55 11.21
C VAL A 28 22.19 10.81 11.31
N PRO A 29 22.14 9.49 11.04
CA PRO A 29 20.95 8.71 11.27
C PRO A 29 20.54 8.76 12.75
N ARG A 30 19.24 8.74 13.01
CA ARG A 30 18.67 8.78 14.36
C ARG A 30 17.55 7.76 14.51
N ARG A 31 17.49 7.15 15.70
CA ARG A 31 16.29 6.47 16.18
C ARG A 31 15.42 7.48 16.91
N VAL A 32 14.18 7.62 16.47
CA VAL A 32 13.22 8.58 17.02
C VAL A 32 12.02 7.83 17.56
N ARG A 33 11.69 8.09 18.83
CA ARG A 33 10.49 7.59 19.49
C ARG A 33 9.42 8.67 19.50
N VAL A 34 8.33 8.43 18.79
CA VAL A 34 7.14 9.28 18.81
C VAL A 34 6.10 8.63 19.73
N ARG A 35 5.62 9.35 20.73
CA ARG A 35 4.58 8.88 21.66
C ARG A 35 3.30 9.69 21.50
N SER A 36 2.18 8.99 21.56
CA SER A 36 0.86 9.60 21.76
C SER A 36 0.75 10.08 23.20
N ARG A 37 0.19 11.28 23.39
CA ARG A 37 -0.18 11.83 24.71
C ARG A 37 -1.64 11.59 25.07
N ILE A 38 -2.39 10.98 24.15
CA ILE A 38 -3.75 10.49 24.37
C ILE A 38 -3.63 9.22 25.22
N GLU A 39 -4.38 9.11 26.32
CA GLU A 39 -4.25 8.03 27.32
C GLU A 39 -4.70 6.67 26.78
N GLU A 40 -5.47 6.70 25.70
CA GLU A 40 -6.09 5.57 25.05
C GLU A 40 -5.11 4.85 24.11
N PRO A 41 -5.22 3.52 23.96
CA PRO A 41 -4.27 2.73 23.18
C PRO A 41 -4.21 3.16 21.71
N VAL A 42 -2.99 3.25 21.21
CA VAL A 42 -2.71 3.52 19.80
C VAL A 42 -3.08 2.32 18.94
N LEU A 43 -3.84 2.58 17.89
CA LEU A 43 -4.14 1.64 16.81
C LEU A 43 -3.20 1.92 15.63
N PRO A 44 -2.15 1.10 15.46
CA PRO A 44 -1.19 1.30 14.38
C PRO A 44 -1.79 0.91 13.02
N PRO A 45 -1.24 1.44 11.91
CA PRO A 45 -1.55 0.96 10.58
C PRO A 45 -1.21 -0.53 10.48
N ARG A 46 -2.07 -1.29 9.78
CA ARG A 46 -1.92 -2.74 9.64
C ARG A 46 -1.85 -3.14 8.17
N ARG A 47 -0.94 -4.07 7.85
CA ARG A 47 -0.88 -4.75 6.55
C ARG A 47 -1.16 -6.23 6.77
N ALA A 48 -2.18 -6.76 6.09
CA ALA A 48 -2.67 -8.13 6.30
C ALA A 48 -2.98 -8.45 7.77
N GLY A 49 -3.48 -7.47 8.54
CA GLY A 49 -3.82 -7.62 9.96
C GLY A 49 -2.66 -7.48 10.94
N VAL A 50 -1.41 -7.44 10.46
CA VAL A 50 -0.20 -7.25 11.29
C VAL A 50 0.11 -5.75 11.39
N PRO A 51 0.35 -5.21 12.60
CA PRO A 51 0.87 -3.85 12.76
C PRO A 51 2.15 -3.63 11.96
N GLU A 52 2.33 -2.44 11.40
CA GLU A 52 3.63 -2.07 10.84
C GLU A 52 4.74 -2.12 11.92
N GLU A 53 5.99 -2.28 11.48
CA GLU A 53 7.14 -2.43 12.36
C GLU A 53 7.38 -1.20 13.25
N GLY A 54 7.88 -1.40 14.47
CA GLY A 54 8.23 -0.34 15.41
C GLY A 54 7.05 0.24 16.21
N TRP A 55 5.82 -0.25 16.01
CA TRP A 55 4.64 0.21 16.73
C TRP A 55 4.38 -0.58 18.03
N ASP A 56 3.96 0.14 19.07
CA ASP A 56 3.37 -0.43 20.28
C ASP A 56 2.09 0.33 20.68
N SER A 57 1.52 -0.01 21.84
CA SER A 57 0.26 0.58 22.31
C SER A 57 0.33 2.07 22.64
N THR A 58 1.52 2.67 22.65
CA THR A 58 1.75 4.08 23.04
C THR A 58 2.30 4.95 21.91
N GLY A 59 2.76 4.34 20.81
CA GLY A 59 3.30 5.08 19.67
C GLY A 59 4.22 4.24 18.81
N VAL A 60 5.20 4.89 18.18
CA VAL A 60 6.11 4.26 17.22
C VAL A 60 7.56 4.64 17.48
N THR A 61 8.45 3.69 17.26
CA THR A 61 9.89 3.88 17.19
C THR A 61 10.31 3.69 15.74
N LEU A 62 10.99 4.68 15.16
CA LEU A 62 11.43 4.61 13.77
C LEU A 62 12.87 5.08 13.60
N ARG A 63 13.56 4.52 12.60
CA ARG A 63 14.87 4.99 12.13
C ARG A 63 14.65 6.07 11.07
N LEU A 64 15.37 7.18 11.21
CA LEU A 64 15.44 8.26 10.22
C LEU A 64 16.88 8.43 9.76
N ASP A 65 17.11 8.38 8.45
CA ASP A 65 18.37 8.75 7.83
C ASP A 65 18.63 10.28 7.95
N PRO A 66 19.85 10.76 7.67
CA PRO A 66 20.18 12.17 7.66
C PRO A 66 19.26 12.97 6.71
N ASP A 67 18.72 14.08 7.18
CA ASP A 67 17.75 14.93 6.46
C ASP A 67 16.44 14.22 6.02
N GLU A 68 16.14 13.02 6.56
CA GLU A 68 14.93 12.28 6.20
C GLU A 68 13.67 12.89 6.84
N ARG A 69 12.59 12.96 6.05
CA ARG A 69 11.24 13.31 6.50
C ARG A 69 10.31 12.10 6.38
N ARG A 70 9.70 11.69 7.49
CA ARG A 70 8.78 10.55 7.53
C ARG A 70 7.39 10.96 8.01
N GLY A 71 6.37 10.53 7.27
CA GLY A 71 4.98 10.60 7.71
C GLY A 71 4.61 9.35 8.51
N VAL A 72 3.92 9.55 9.62
CA VAL A 72 3.48 8.53 10.56
C VAL A 72 2.03 8.83 10.92
N GLY A 73 1.15 7.84 10.77
CA GLY A 73 -0.28 8.00 11.09
C GLY A 73 -0.75 6.88 12.00
N PHE A 74 -1.63 7.19 12.95
CA PHE A 74 -2.29 6.21 13.81
C PHE A 74 -3.70 6.64 14.19
N ALA A 75 -4.51 5.68 14.64
CA ALA A 75 -5.84 5.94 15.17
C ALA A 75 -5.85 5.73 16.69
N VAL A 76 -6.76 6.41 17.38
CA VAL A 76 -7.05 6.19 18.80
C VAL A 76 -8.55 6.18 18.99
N VAL A 77 -9.09 5.15 19.65
CA VAL A 77 -10.51 5.10 20.00
C VAL A 77 -10.68 5.85 21.31
N ALA A 78 -11.44 6.94 21.25
CA ALA A 78 -11.54 7.85 22.37
C ALA A 78 -12.88 8.60 22.35
N PRO A 79 -13.51 8.82 23.51
CA PRO A 79 -14.81 9.46 23.57
C PRO A 79 -14.76 10.88 22.98
N ALA A 80 -15.83 11.28 22.27
CA ALA A 80 -15.89 12.55 21.56
C ALA A 80 -15.77 13.77 22.51
N ASP A 81 -16.20 13.60 23.76
CA ASP A 81 -16.24 14.63 24.80
C ASP A 81 -14.89 14.89 25.48
N GLU A 82 -13.91 14.00 25.27
CA GLU A 82 -12.60 14.11 25.90
C GLU A 82 -11.68 15.07 25.13
N PRO A 83 -11.07 16.06 25.81
CA PRO A 83 -10.21 17.03 25.16
C PRO A 83 -8.96 16.35 24.62
N VAL A 84 -8.55 16.73 23.40
CA VAL A 84 -7.29 16.28 22.83
C VAL A 84 -6.16 17.08 23.48
N PRO A 85 -5.13 16.44 24.05
CA PRO A 85 -3.97 17.14 24.57
C PRO A 85 -3.29 17.95 23.47
N GLU A 86 -2.84 19.17 23.78
CA GLU A 86 -2.07 20.04 22.90
C GLU A 86 -0.63 20.15 23.44
N PRO A 87 0.39 19.55 22.80
CA PRO A 87 0.35 18.73 21.59
C PRO A 87 -0.18 17.29 21.84
N PRO A 88 -0.79 16.62 20.84
CA PRO A 88 -1.31 15.26 20.96
C PRO A 88 -0.22 14.20 20.85
N VAL A 89 0.94 14.58 20.32
CA VAL A 89 2.11 13.73 20.11
C VAL A 89 3.37 14.46 20.56
N GLU A 90 4.36 13.70 21.00
CA GLU A 90 5.68 14.23 21.35
C GLU A 90 6.81 13.30 20.92
N ILE A 91 8.00 13.87 20.74
CA ILE A 91 9.24 13.09 20.58
C ILE A 91 9.75 12.76 21.99
N ALA A 92 9.62 11.51 22.40
CA ALA A 92 10.06 11.05 23.72
C ALA A 92 11.56 10.76 23.75
N ASP A 93 12.13 10.28 22.64
CA ASP A 93 13.57 10.04 22.50
C ASP A 93 14.04 10.28 21.06
N ALA A 94 15.30 10.71 20.91
CA ALA A 94 15.93 10.97 19.61
C ALA A 94 17.44 10.72 19.69
N THR A 95 17.83 9.44 19.69
CA THR A 95 19.21 8.98 19.82
C THR A 95 19.88 8.82 18.45
N PRO A 96 21.11 9.35 18.23
CA PRO A 96 21.91 8.99 17.07
C PRO A 96 22.19 7.49 17.07
N ILE A 97 22.20 6.89 15.89
CA ILE A 97 22.60 5.49 15.70
C ILE A 97 23.80 5.44 14.76
N ASP A 98 24.73 4.53 15.02
CA ASP A 98 25.77 4.19 14.06
C ASP A 98 25.19 3.16 13.08
N ASP A 99 25.63 3.15 11.81
CA ASP A 99 25.16 2.15 10.83
C ASP A 99 25.56 0.71 11.21
N SER A 100 26.40 0.56 12.24
CA SER A 100 26.79 -0.72 12.84
C SER A 100 25.94 -1.16 14.04
N ASP A 101 25.00 -0.34 14.52
CA ASP A 101 24.11 -0.73 15.60
C ASP A 101 23.06 -1.72 15.09
N PRO A 102 22.99 -2.96 15.62
CA PRO A 102 21.93 -3.88 15.25
C PRO A 102 20.57 -3.26 15.58
N VAL A 103 19.60 -3.43 14.68
CA VAL A 103 18.16 -3.14 14.84
C VAL A 103 17.60 -3.92 16.04
N THR A 104 17.95 -3.47 17.24
CA THR A 104 17.45 -4.03 18.48
C THR A 104 16.34 -3.11 18.92
N ASP A 105 15.10 -3.61 18.99
CA ASP A 105 13.97 -2.99 19.70
C ASP A 105 14.28 -2.94 21.22
N ALA A 106 15.32 -2.19 21.58
CA ALA A 106 15.87 -2.17 22.93
C ALA A 106 14.94 -1.47 23.95
N ASP A 107 13.85 -0.86 23.48
CA ASP A 107 12.89 -0.12 24.31
C ASP A 107 11.47 -0.72 24.30
N SER A 108 11.27 -1.84 23.60
CA SER A 108 10.08 -2.66 23.80
C SER A 108 10.47 -3.79 24.76
N PRO A 109 9.84 -3.90 25.95
CA PRO A 109 9.99 -5.13 26.71
C PRO A 109 9.54 -6.25 25.77
N ALA A 110 10.40 -7.25 25.55
CA ALA A 110 10.03 -8.40 24.75
C ALA A 110 8.88 -9.11 25.48
N VAL A 111 7.65 -8.72 25.17
CA VAL A 111 6.45 -9.39 25.65
C VAL A 111 6.54 -10.79 25.10
N THR A 112 6.90 -11.72 25.98
CA THR A 112 7.06 -13.11 25.58
C THR A 112 5.71 -13.63 25.11
N ALA A 113 5.69 -14.57 24.17
CA ALA A 113 4.44 -15.17 23.70
C ALA A 113 3.58 -15.70 24.87
N ASP A 114 4.21 -16.18 25.94
CA ASP A 114 3.54 -16.63 27.17
C ASP A 114 2.86 -15.49 27.94
N GLU A 115 3.47 -14.31 27.99
CA GLU A 115 2.89 -13.11 28.60
C GLU A 115 1.70 -12.58 27.79
N ALA A 116 1.79 -12.61 26.46
CA ALA A 116 0.69 -12.26 25.56
C ALA A 116 -0.49 -13.24 25.67
N VAL A 117 -0.23 -14.55 25.80
CA VAL A 117 -1.29 -15.55 26.03
C VAL A 117 -1.97 -15.33 27.38
N ARG A 118 -1.19 -14.98 28.42
CA ARG A 118 -1.73 -14.68 29.76
C ARG A 118 -2.61 -13.43 29.76
N SER A 119 -2.36 -12.43 28.91
CA SER A 119 -3.20 -11.23 28.84
C SER A 119 -4.55 -11.45 28.16
N LEU A 120 -4.64 -12.46 27.28
CA LEU A 120 -5.87 -12.75 26.52
C LEU A 120 -7.00 -13.31 27.42
N GLY A 121 -6.65 -13.92 28.56
CA GLY A 121 -7.61 -14.45 29.54
C GLY A 121 -8.23 -15.78 29.10
N ASP A 122 -9.17 -16.30 29.91
CA ASP A 122 -9.82 -17.59 29.66
C ASP A 122 -10.91 -17.44 28.58
N HIS A 123 -10.56 -17.75 27.33
CA HIS A 123 -11.47 -17.74 26.17
C HIS A 123 -12.36 -18.98 26.12
N ARG A 124 -13.01 -19.33 27.24
CA ARG A 124 -14.00 -20.40 27.21
C ARG A 124 -15.23 -19.88 26.45
N PRO A 125 -15.57 -20.44 25.27
CA PRO A 125 -16.79 -20.05 24.59
C PRO A 125 -18.00 -20.32 25.50
N PRO A 126 -19.09 -19.53 25.37
CA PRO A 126 -20.31 -19.75 26.14
C PRO A 126 -20.73 -21.22 26.06
N ARG A 127 -21.21 -21.81 27.17
CA ARG A 127 -21.52 -23.25 27.22
C ARG A 127 -22.51 -23.70 26.14
N ASP A 128 -23.37 -22.81 25.66
CA ASP A 128 -24.32 -23.06 24.56
C ASP A 128 -23.68 -23.16 23.17
N ALA A 129 -22.46 -22.63 22.97
CA ALA A 129 -21.72 -22.76 21.71
C ALA A 129 -21.04 -24.14 21.56
N LEU A 130 -21.03 -24.95 22.62
CA LEU A 130 -20.53 -26.33 22.59
C LEU A 130 -21.64 -27.28 22.15
N VAL A 131 -22.01 -27.23 20.86
CA VAL A 131 -22.90 -28.24 20.27
C VAL A 131 -22.09 -29.52 20.04
N GLY A 132 -22.34 -30.52 20.88
CA GLY A 132 -22.18 -31.96 20.60
C GLY A 132 -20.93 -32.39 19.83
N SER A 133 -19.75 -32.35 20.45
CA SER A 133 -18.84 -33.49 20.25
C SER A 133 -19.38 -34.64 21.11
N GLU A 134 -20.50 -35.20 20.67
CA GLU A 134 -20.88 -36.54 21.07
C GLU A 134 -19.76 -37.44 20.58
N ARG A 135 -18.82 -37.65 21.51
CA ARG A 135 -18.12 -38.89 21.78
C ARG A 135 -18.79 -40.01 20.98
N ALA A 136 -18.29 -40.25 19.77
CA ALA A 136 -18.56 -41.46 19.03
C ALA A 136 -18.00 -42.60 19.87
N GLY A 137 -18.79 -43.04 20.85
CA GLY A 137 -18.56 -44.28 21.55
C GLY A 137 -18.65 -45.40 20.51
N PRO A 138 -17.73 -46.36 20.51
CA PRO A 138 -17.85 -47.51 19.62
C PRO A 138 -19.19 -48.19 19.90
N SER A 139 -19.99 -48.29 18.84
CA SER A 139 -21.26 -49.01 18.80
C SER A 139 -21.08 -50.42 19.36
N VAL A 140 -21.87 -50.72 20.38
CA VAL A 140 -22.01 -52.04 20.99
C VAL A 140 -22.57 -52.99 19.94
N VAL A 141 -21.75 -53.94 19.50
CA VAL A 141 -22.22 -55.17 18.88
C VAL A 141 -22.55 -56.16 20.00
N ASP A 142 -23.76 -56.69 19.96
CA ASP A 142 -24.25 -57.75 20.83
C ASP A 142 -23.26 -58.92 20.89
N GLY A 143 -22.85 -59.26 22.10
CA GLY A 143 -22.06 -60.43 22.43
C GLY A 143 -22.38 -60.85 23.86
N GLU A 144 -23.25 -61.84 23.99
CA GLU A 144 -23.57 -62.51 25.24
C GLU A 144 -22.30 -62.98 25.98
N GLY A 145 -22.23 -62.76 27.30
CA GLY A 145 -21.45 -63.63 28.17
C GLY A 145 -20.62 -62.98 29.27
N VAL A 146 -21.13 -63.13 30.50
CA VAL A 146 -20.40 -63.37 31.75
C VAL A 146 -19.99 -62.16 32.59
N GLU A 147 -20.72 -62.01 33.70
CA GLU A 147 -20.35 -61.25 34.89
C GLU A 147 -19.03 -61.74 35.51
N THR A 148 -18.13 -60.83 35.89
CA THR A 148 -17.43 -60.93 37.19
C THR A 148 -17.05 -59.55 37.71
N ARG A 149 -17.12 -59.42 39.03
CA ARG A 149 -17.03 -58.20 39.82
C ARG A 149 -15.57 -57.79 40.11
N ALA A 150 -15.41 -56.46 40.22
CA ALA A 150 -14.67 -55.71 41.24
C ALA A 150 -13.17 -55.38 41.10
N THR A 151 -12.93 -54.12 41.52
CA THR A 151 -11.80 -53.53 42.28
C THR A 151 -10.60 -52.88 41.57
N GLY A 152 -10.55 -51.54 41.72
CA GLY A 152 -9.35 -50.69 41.93
C GLY A 152 -8.35 -50.60 40.76
N GLU A 153 -7.50 -49.60 40.60
CA GLU A 153 -7.23 -48.32 41.22
C GLU A 153 -6.13 -47.68 40.33
N ARG A 154 -6.25 -46.38 40.04
CA ARG A 154 -5.19 -45.39 39.69
C ARG A 154 -4.08 -45.75 38.67
N GLY A 155 -4.21 -45.13 37.51
CA GLY A 155 -3.26 -44.21 36.85
C GLY A 155 -1.76 -44.34 37.08
N ARG A 156 -1.03 -44.43 35.95
CA ARG A 156 0.21 -43.70 35.63
C ARG A 156 0.65 -44.12 34.22
N ILE A 157 0.70 -43.20 33.27
CA ILE A 157 1.41 -43.38 31.99
C ILE A 157 2.64 -42.49 32.11
N GLU A 158 3.81 -43.14 32.16
CA GLU A 158 5.13 -42.53 32.19
C GLU A 158 5.60 -42.16 30.79
N ASP A 159 6.37 -41.07 30.75
CA ASP A 159 7.17 -40.52 29.68
C ASP A 159 7.91 -41.55 28.81
N ALA A 160 7.98 -41.25 27.51
CA ALA A 160 9.15 -41.54 26.69
C ALA A 160 9.25 -40.54 25.53
N ASP A 161 10.01 -39.47 25.78
CA ASP A 161 10.69 -38.65 24.78
C ASP A 161 11.58 -39.50 23.86
N ALA A 162 11.58 -39.14 22.56
CA ALA A 162 12.77 -38.97 21.70
C ALA A 162 12.46 -39.32 20.23
N CYS A 163 12.34 -38.31 19.37
CA CYS A 163 12.72 -38.43 17.96
C CYS A 163 13.77 -37.34 17.64
N VAL A 164 14.97 -37.83 17.38
CA VAL A 164 16.14 -37.13 16.84
C VAL A 164 16.13 -37.27 15.31
N ASP A 165 16.42 -36.15 14.63
CA ASP A 165 17.19 -35.98 13.38
C ASP A 165 16.77 -36.80 12.14
N ASP A 166 16.99 -36.43 10.88
CA ASP A 166 17.48 -35.30 10.09
C ASP A 166 17.31 -35.79 8.62
N GLU A 167 17.54 -34.92 7.63
CA GLU A 167 17.67 -35.22 6.19
C GLU A 167 16.40 -35.02 5.31
N SER A 168 16.24 -33.76 4.88
CA SER A 168 15.48 -33.38 3.68
C SER A 168 16.38 -33.43 2.45
N VAL A 169 15.96 -34.19 1.43
CA VAL A 169 16.69 -34.42 0.18
C VAL A 169 16.42 -33.30 -0.82
N GLU A 170 17.49 -32.68 -1.32
CA GLU A 170 17.52 -31.64 -2.36
C GLU A 170 17.16 -32.16 -3.76
N ARG A 171 16.41 -31.37 -4.54
CA ARG A 171 16.21 -31.40 -6.01
C ARG A 171 15.48 -30.10 -6.39
N ASN A 172 15.80 -29.27 -7.38
CA ASN A 172 16.68 -29.27 -8.56
C ASN A 172 17.11 -27.79 -8.78
N THR A 173 18.37 -27.46 -9.06
CA THR A 173 19.04 -27.37 -10.38
C THR A 173 18.43 -26.36 -11.38
N GLU A 174 19.19 -25.27 -11.57
CA GLU A 174 19.15 -24.22 -12.61
C GLU A 174 19.22 -24.78 -14.05
N PRO A 175 18.85 -24.02 -15.11
CA PRO A 175 19.90 -23.43 -16.00
C PRO A 175 19.43 -22.14 -16.77
N PRO A 176 20.06 -21.68 -17.88
CA PRO A 176 21.12 -20.68 -17.91
C PRO A 176 20.86 -19.47 -18.86
N SER A 177 21.86 -18.58 -18.93
CA SER A 177 21.99 -17.38 -19.79
C SER A 177 22.32 -17.67 -21.27
N ASP A 178 22.11 -16.62 -22.08
CA ASP A 178 22.67 -16.27 -23.40
C ASP A 178 21.90 -16.64 -24.69
N GLY A 179 21.79 -15.64 -25.60
CA GLY A 179 21.84 -15.89 -27.04
C GLY A 179 20.91 -15.07 -27.95
N ASP A 180 21.49 -14.00 -28.51
CA ASP A 180 21.13 -13.19 -29.68
C ASP A 180 20.36 -13.81 -30.89
N ALA A 181 19.63 -12.91 -31.58
CA ALA A 181 19.65 -12.65 -33.03
C ALA A 181 18.90 -13.53 -34.08
N GLU A 182 17.97 -12.83 -34.76
CA GLU A 182 17.79 -12.71 -36.24
C GLU A 182 16.93 -13.70 -37.06
N SER A 183 16.19 -13.06 -37.99
CA SER A 183 15.84 -13.46 -39.38
C SER A 183 14.55 -14.24 -39.72
N SER A 184 13.62 -13.46 -40.30
CA SER A 184 13.01 -13.55 -41.65
C SER A 184 12.49 -14.88 -42.22
N SER A 185 11.25 -14.83 -42.76
CA SER A 185 10.80 -15.18 -44.14
C SER A 185 9.25 -15.22 -44.14
N ASP A 186 8.52 -14.39 -44.92
CA ASP A 186 8.14 -14.61 -46.34
C ASP A 186 7.33 -15.92 -46.51
N GLU A 187 6.06 -15.97 -46.94
CA GLU A 187 5.49 -15.55 -48.23
C GLU A 187 3.95 -15.83 -48.30
N ASP A 188 3.27 -15.02 -49.14
CA ASP A 188 2.17 -15.36 -50.07
C ASP A 188 0.89 -16.15 -49.66
N VAL A 189 -0.30 -15.55 -49.83
CA VAL A 189 -1.05 -15.48 -51.12
C VAL A 189 -2.38 -14.72 -50.95
N ALA A 190 -2.69 -13.85 -51.91
CA ALA A 190 -3.97 -13.13 -52.02
C ALA A 190 -4.81 -13.62 -53.22
N SER A 191 -6.12 -13.68 -52.97
CA SER A 191 -7.29 -13.56 -53.88
C SER A 191 -7.56 -14.65 -54.94
N PRO A 192 -8.87 -14.84 -55.25
CA PRO A 192 -9.43 -14.13 -56.41
C PRO A 192 -10.83 -13.52 -56.22
N ALA A 193 -11.17 -12.63 -57.16
CA ALA A 193 -12.45 -11.96 -57.46
C ALA A 193 -13.59 -12.97 -57.82
N ASP A 194 -14.87 -12.64 -58.02
CA ASP A 194 -15.48 -11.53 -58.77
C ASP A 194 -17.03 -11.63 -58.67
N ASP A 195 -17.72 -10.51 -58.93
CA ASP A 195 -18.97 -10.37 -59.73
C ASP A 195 -20.34 -9.93 -59.11
N ALA A 196 -20.73 -8.74 -59.59
CA ALA A 196 -22.05 -8.21 -60.04
C ALA A 196 -23.27 -7.90 -59.13
N SER A 197 -23.49 -6.57 -58.98
CA SER A 197 -24.67 -5.74 -59.39
C SER A 197 -25.70 -5.18 -58.36
N PRO A 198 -26.19 -3.91 -58.52
CA PRO A 198 -26.99 -3.09 -57.56
C PRO A 198 -28.50 -2.95 -57.99
N PRO A 199 -29.44 -2.08 -57.45
CA PRO A 199 -29.40 -0.86 -56.58
C PRO A 199 -30.63 -0.79 -55.56
N PRO A 200 -31.23 0.35 -55.10
CA PRO A 200 -30.86 1.78 -55.04
C PRO A 200 -30.96 2.45 -53.64
N ALA A 201 -30.63 3.75 -53.63
CA ALA A 201 -30.57 4.74 -52.54
C ALA A 201 -31.76 4.79 -51.57
N ASP A 202 -31.50 5.21 -50.32
CA ASP A 202 -32.00 6.48 -49.74
C ASP A 202 -31.35 6.75 -48.35
N ASP A 203 -30.97 8.02 -48.19
CA ASP A 203 -30.98 8.86 -46.98
C ASP A 203 -30.00 8.73 -45.79
N ASP A 204 -29.45 9.92 -45.51
CA ASP A 204 -28.99 10.49 -44.23
C ASP A 204 -27.63 10.10 -43.61
N SER A 205 -26.65 10.95 -43.94
CA SER A 205 -26.01 11.89 -43.01
C SER A 205 -24.92 11.39 -42.03
N ASP A 206 -23.72 11.87 -42.36
CA ASP A 206 -22.63 12.39 -41.52
C ASP A 206 -21.61 11.45 -40.84
N ASP A 207 -20.36 11.68 -41.30
CA ASP A 207 -19.11 11.72 -40.54
C ASP A 207 -18.42 10.42 -40.11
N VAL A 208 -17.83 9.71 -41.08
CA VAL A 208 -16.65 8.86 -40.86
C VAL A 208 -15.68 8.93 -42.05
N ALA A 209 -15.02 10.08 -42.18
CA ALA A 209 -13.70 10.20 -42.78
C ALA A 209 -12.90 11.04 -41.78
N GLU A 210 -11.92 10.52 -41.05
CA GLU A 210 -10.56 10.41 -41.55
C GLU A 210 -9.77 9.43 -40.67
N ARG A 211 -9.36 8.28 -41.23
CA ARG A 211 -8.43 7.36 -40.57
C ARG A 211 -7.09 7.19 -41.30
N ARG A 212 -6.72 8.05 -42.24
CA ARG A 212 -5.39 7.92 -42.87
C ARG A 212 -4.94 9.15 -43.67
N ALA A 213 -4.65 10.27 -43.01
CA ALA A 213 -4.00 11.39 -43.69
C ALA A 213 -3.23 12.35 -42.76
N LEU A 214 -2.43 11.89 -41.79
CA LEU A 214 -1.44 12.76 -41.12
C LEU A 214 -0.11 12.05 -40.88
N ARG A 215 0.51 11.56 -41.95
CA ARG A 215 1.97 11.40 -41.98
C ARG A 215 2.51 12.50 -42.90
N SER A 216 3.19 13.47 -42.30
CA SER A 216 3.79 14.66 -42.93
C SER A 216 2.90 15.91 -42.97
N GLN A 217 2.73 16.55 -41.82
CA GLN A 217 2.84 18.00 -41.78
C GLN A 217 4.07 18.34 -40.96
N SER A 218 5.11 18.72 -41.70
CA SER A 218 6.31 19.40 -41.25
C SER A 218 5.92 20.67 -40.47
N GLY A 219 5.83 20.53 -39.15
CA GLY A 219 6.01 21.65 -38.23
C GLY A 219 7.50 21.92 -38.10
N ASP A 220 7.88 23.20 -38.16
CA ASP A 220 9.23 23.69 -37.91
C ASP A 220 9.95 22.93 -36.77
N PRO A 221 11.14 22.35 -36.98
CA PRO A 221 11.91 21.74 -35.90
C PRO A 221 12.49 22.79 -34.92
N ASN A 222 12.11 24.06 -35.07
CA ASN A 222 12.58 25.18 -34.27
C ASN A 222 11.48 25.87 -33.46
N VAL A 223 10.37 25.18 -33.22
CA VAL A 223 9.54 25.48 -32.04
C VAL A 223 9.93 24.43 -31.01
N VAL A 224 11.02 24.67 -30.29
CA VAL A 224 11.15 24.11 -28.95
C VAL A 224 10.00 24.75 -28.18
N SER A 225 8.83 24.10 -28.22
CA SER A 225 7.68 24.49 -27.42
C SER A 225 8.19 24.61 -26.00
N THR A 226 8.17 25.85 -25.53
CA THR A 226 8.60 26.25 -24.21
C THR A 226 8.02 25.25 -23.21
N GLU A 227 8.84 24.77 -22.27
CA GLU A 227 8.48 23.79 -21.24
C GLU A 227 7.07 23.89 -20.62
N PRO A 228 6.39 25.06 -20.50
CA PRO A 228 4.98 25.13 -20.12
C PRO A 228 4.01 24.29 -20.98
N ASP A 229 4.10 24.28 -22.31
CA ASP A 229 3.07 23.61 -23.14
C ASP A 229 3.13 22.08 -22.97
N ALA A 230 4.35 21.53 -22.89
CA ALA A 230 4.56 20.11 -22.60
C ALA A 230 4.09 19.71 -21.20
N PHE A 231 4.09 20.66 -20.26
CA PHE A 231 3.59 20.46 -18.91
C PHE A 231 2.05 20.45 -18.87
N GLU A 232 1.40 21.38 -19.55
CA GLU A 232 -0.06 21.41 -19.67
C GLU A 232 -0.59 20.16 -20.39
N ASP A 233 0.03 19.74 -21.50
CA ASP A 233 -0.30 18.49 -22.21
C ASP A 233 -0.19 17.26 -21.30
N ARG A 234 0.77 17.29 -20.38
CA ARG A 234 0.94 16.22 -19.38
C ARG A 234 -0.20 16.25 -18.37
N LEU A 235 -0.59 17.42 -17.84
CA LEU A 235 -1.69 17.55 -16.90
C LEU A 235 -3.01 17.11 -17.52
N GLU A 236 -3.31 17.54 -18.74
CA GLU A 236 -4.51 17.15 -19.47
C GLU A 236 -4.57 15.62 -19.69
N ARG A 237 -3.43 14.95 -19.89
CA ARG A 237 -3.37 13.47 -19.95
C ARG A 237 -3.67 12.81 -18.60
N VAL A 238 -3.33 13.45 -17.49
CA VAL A 238 -3.70 12.96 -16.15
C VAL A 238 -5.19 13.16 -15.91
N GLU A 239 -5.73 14.34 -16.24
CA GLU A 239 -7.16 14.66 -16.11
C GLU A 239 -8.04 13.67 -16.88
N ARG A 240 -7.75 13.42 -18.17
CA ARG A 240 -8.49 12.42 -18.95
C ARG A 240 -8.47 11.02 -18.35
N ARG A 241 -7.39 10.63 -17.66
CA ARG A 241 -7.29 9.34 -16.96
C ARG A 241 -8.12 9.34 -15.69
N LEU A 242 -8.17 10.46 -14.96
CA LEU A 242 -9.00 10.61 -13.77
C LEU A 242 -10.50 10.58 -14.14
N GLU A 243 -10.91 11.35 -15.14
CA GLU A 243 -12.30 11.34 -15.66
C GLU A 243 -12.74 9.94 -16.11
N ARG A 244 -11.82 9.15 -16.67
CA ARG A 244 -12.07 7.75 -17.06
C ARG A 244 -12.36 6.89 -15.82
N ALA A 245 -11.64 7.08 -14.73
CA ALA A 245 -11.85 6.34 -13.49
C ALA A 245 -13.09 6.81 -12.73
N GLU A 246 -13.37 8.11 -12.72
CA GLU A 246 -14.59 8.67 -12.13
C GLU A 246 -15.84 8.10 -12.79
N ARG A 247 -15.83 7.98 -14.13
CA ARG A 247 -16.91 7.29 -14.86
C ARG A 247 -17.10 5.83 -14.47
N LEU A 248 -16.05 5.14 -14.04
CA LEU A 248 -16.17 3.76 -13.54
C LEU A 248 -16.74 3.72 -12.12
N THR A 249 -16.41 4.69 -11.27
CA THR A 249 -16.86 4.72 -9.87
C THR A 249 -18.28 5.25 -9.70
N ASP A 250 -18.70 6.18 -10.54
CA ASP A 250 -20.04 6.79 -10.47
C ASP A 250 -21.11 6.03 -11.28
N ALA A 251 -20.69 5.05 -12.09
CA ALA A 251 -21.59 4.25 -12.92
C ALA A 251 -22.39 3.22 -12.10
N ASP A 252 -23.64 2.98 -12.50
CA ASP A 252 -24.36 1.77 -12.06
C ASP A 252 -23.66 0.50 -12.60
N LEU A 253 -23.93 -0.65 -11.99
CA LEU A 253 -23.22 -1.91 -12.29
C LEU A 253 -23.28 -2.31 -13.78
N GLY A 254 -24.37 -2.00 -14.48
CA GLY A 254 -24.52 -2.26 -15.91
C GLY A 254 -23.56 -1.38 -16.73
N THR A 255 -23.63 -0.07 -16.49
CA THR A 255 -22.74 0.93 -17.11
C THR A 255 -21.26 0.67 -16.79
N ALA A 256 -20.94 0.29 -15.55
CA ALA A 256 -19.57 -0.05 -15.14
C ALA A 256 -19.04 -1.27 -15.91
N THR A 257 -19.87 -2.29 -16.13
CA THR A 257 -19.48 -3.49 -16.88
C THR A 257 -19.22 -3.16 -18.36
N GLU A 258 -20.03 -2.29 -18.97
CA GLU A 258 -19.80 -1.80 -20.33
C GLU A 258 -18.51 -1.00 -20.44
N GLU A 259 -18.21 -0.14 -19.46
CA GLU A 259 -16.97 0.64 -19.43
C GLU A 259 -15.74 -0.24 -19.24
N VAL A 260 -15.83 -1.28 -18.41
CA VAL A 260 -14.76 -2.28 -18.26
C VAL A 260 -14.56 -3.08 -19.55
N GLN A 261 -15.62 -3.46 -20.27
CA GLN A 261 -15.47 -4.07 -21.60
C GLN A 261 -14.80 -3.11 -22.59
N ARG A 262 -15.14 -1.82 -22.55
CA ARG A 262 -14.50 -0.78 -23.38
C ARG A 262 -13.02 -0.55 -23.03
N LEU A 263 -12.60 -0.95 -21.84
CA LEU A 263 -11.20 -0.96 -21.41
C LEU A 263 -10.47 -2.26 -21.77
N ASP A 264 -11.08 -3.20 -22.49
CA ASP A 264 -10.53 -4.54 -22.73
C ASP A 264 -10.41 -5.40 -21.45
N GLY A 265 -11.26 -5.11 -20.46
CA GLY A 265 -11.48 -5.97 -19.29
C GLY A 265 -10.86 -5.46 -17.99
N VAL A 266 -11.00 -6.29 -16.94
CA VAL A 266 -10.68 -5.92 -15.54
C VAL A 266 -9.18 -5.70 -15.34
N SER A 267 -8.30 -6.40 -16.05
CA SER A 267 -6.85 -6.20 -15.95
C SER A 267 -6.41 -4.81 -16.42
N ALA A 268 -7.06 -4.28 -17.46
CA ALA A 268 -6.81 -2.93 -17.92
C ALA A 268 -7.37 -1.88 -16.94
N ALA A 269 -8.52 -2.17 -16.30
CA ALA A 269 -9.04 -1.34 -15.22
C ALA A 269 -8.09 -1.31 -14.00
N SER A 270 -7.49 -2.45 -13.63
CA SER A 270 -6.42 -2.52 -12.61
C SER A 270 -5.21 -1.66 -13.00
N THR A 271 -4.76 -1.80 -14.25
CA THR A 271 -3.62 -1.01 -14.76
C THR A 271 -3.92 0.50 -14.74
N LEU A 272 -5.16 0.89 -15.05
CA LEU A 272 -5.62 2.27 -14.95
C LEU A 272 -5.58 2.76 -13.49
N ALA A 273 -6.03 1.95 -12.52
CA ALA A 273 -5.99 2.28 -11.11
C ALA A 273 -4.55 2.45 -10.59
N ASP A 274 -3.65 1.53 -10.94
CA ASP A 274 -2.22 1.64 -10.60
C ASP A 274 -1.63 2.94 -11.17
N ARG A 275 -1.97 3.25 -12.43
CA ARG A 275 -1.50 4.46 -13.10
C ARG A 275 -2.01 5.75 -12.44
N ILE A 276 -3.24 5.75 -11.93
CA ILE A 276 -3.79 6.89 -11.17
C ILE A 276 -3.08 7.05 -9.83
N ALA A 277 -2.76 5.96 -9.14
CA ALA A 277 -1.99 6.01 -7.90
C ALA A 277 -0.57 6.58 -8.13
N GLU A 278 0.07 6.21 -9.24
CA GLU A 278 1.34 6.79 -9.69
C GLU A 278 1.20 8.28 -10.00
N ASP A 279 0.19 8.67 -10.78
CA ASP A 279 -0.04 10.06 -11.16
C ASP A 279 -0.34 10.93 -9.92
N ALA A 280 -1.13 10.44 -8.96
CA ALA A 280 -1.39 11.12 -7.69
C ALA A 280 -0.11 11.34 -6.87
N THR A 281 0.77 10.33 -6.83
CA THR A 281 2.08 10.45 -6.17
C THR A 281 2.97 11.47 -6.87
N ALA A 282 2.97 11.48 -8.21
CA ALA A 282 3.74 12.42 -9.01
C ALA A 282 3.26 13.87 -8.83
N LEU A 283 1.93 14.10 -8.82
CA LEU A 283 1.33 15.42 -8.63
C LEU A 283 1.64 15.99 -7.24
N ARG A 284 1.57 15.17 -6.18
CA ARG A 284 1.95 15.61 -4.82
C ARG A 284 3.41 16.06 -4.75
N ARG A 285 4.33 15.27 -5.31
CA ARG A 285 5.77 15.63 -5.35
C ARG A 285 6.01 16.91 -6.14
N LEU A 286 5.31 17.06 -7.26
CA LEU A 286 5.39 18.27 -8.09
C LEU A 286 4.90 19.50 -7.32
N SER A 287 3.75 19.39 -6.64
CA SER A 287 3.18 20.47 -5.83
C SER A 287 4.15 20.89 -4.72
N GLU A 288 4.71 19.93 -3.96
CA GLU A 288 5.70 20.23 -2.92
C GLU A 288 6.92 20.97 -3.48
N ARG A 289 7.43 20.53 -4.63
CA ARG A 289 8.56 21.16 -5.31
C ARG A 289 8.22 22.57 -5.80
N ALA A 290 7.05 22.75 -6.40
CA ALA A 290 6.59 24.05 -6.88
C ALA A 290 6.43 25.04 -5.71
N SER A 291 5.82 24.61 -4.61
CA SER A 291 5.70 25.43 -3.39
C SER A 291 7.07 25.79 -2.80
N SER A 292 8.01 24.84 -2.76
CA SER A 292 9.37 25.11 -2.28
C SER A 292 10.11 26.11 -3.17
N LEU A 293 9.95 26.01 -4.50
CA LEU A 293 10.56 26.94 -5.44
C LEU A 293 9.94 28.34 -5.35
N ALA A 294 8.61 28.42 -5.19
CA ALA A 294 7.90 29.68 -5.00
C ALA A 294 8.39 30.40 -3.74
N ALA A 295 8.45 29.71 -2.60
CA ALA A 295 8.96 30.27 -1.35
C ALA A 295 10.41 30.76 -1.46
N ARG A 296 11.25 30.02 -2.20
CA ARG A 296 12.65 30.43 -2.45
C ARG A 296 12.73 31.66 -3.37
N ALA A 297 11.88 31.74 -4.39
CA ALA A 297 11.80 32.89 -5.27
C ALA A 297 11.38 34.15 -4.50
N GLU A 298 10.37 34.04 -3.62
CA GLU A 298 9.94 35.13 -2.75
C GLU A 298 11.03 35.60 -1.77
N ALA A 299 11.85 34.68 -1.26
CA ALA A 299 12.94 35.01 -0.35
C ALA A 299 14.18 35.61 -1.06
N THR A 300 14.28 35.47 -2.39
CA THR A 300 15.45 35.91 -3.15
C THR A 300 15.23 37.31 -3.71
N ASP A 301 15.84 38.32 -3.07
CA ASP A 301 15.88 39.69 -3.60
C ASP A 301 17.13 39.88 -4.47
N VAL A 302 16.96 40.19 -5.75
CA VAL A 302 18.07 40.48 -6.67
C VAL A 302 18.34 41.99 -6.63
N PRO A 303 19.53 42.45 -6.20
CA PRO A 303 19.80 43.86 -5.98
C PRO A 303 20.11 44.59 -7.30
N ILE A 304 19.12 44.69 -8.18
CA ILE A 304 19.24 45.31 -9.50
C ILE A 304 19.73 46.76 -9.39
N ASP A 305 19.20 47.54 -8.44
CA ASP A 305 19.61 48.94 -8.20
C ASP A 305 21.09 49.10 -7.79
N ALA A 306 21.69 48.08 -7.16
CA ALA A 306 23.11 48.10 -6.80
C ALA A 306 23.99 47.78 -8.02
N LEU A 307 23.51 46.90 -8.89
CA LEU A 307 24.19 46.53 -10.13
C LEU A 307 24.14 47.67 -11.16
N GLU A 308 23.00 48.37 -11.29
CA GLU A 308 22.86 49.52 -12.18
C GLU A 308 23.75 50.71 -11.78
N ARG A 309 24.05 50.89 -10.48
CA ARG A 309 24.99 51.94 -10.01
C ARG A 309 26.47 51.64 -10.31
N LEU A 310 26.80 50.40 -10.67
CA LEU A 310 28.16 49.98 -11.00
C LEU A 310 28.46 49.99 -12.51
N ALA A 311 27.44 50.10 -13.35
CA ALA A 311 27.54 50.17 -14.81
C ALA A 311 27.67 51.63 -15.30
#